data_AF-A0A1H3WBG7-F1
#
_entry.id   AF-A0A1H3WBG7-F1
#
_cell.length_a   1.000
_cell.length_b   1.000
_cell.length_c   1.000
_cell.angle_alpha   90.00
_cell.angle_beta   90.00
_cell.angle_gamma   90.00
#
_symmetry.space_group_name_H-M   'P 1'
#
loop_
_entity.id
_entity.type
_entity.pdbx_description
1 polymer ?
#
loop_
_entity_poly.entity_id
_entity_poly.type
_entity_poly.pdbx_seq_one_letter_code
_entity_poly.pdbx_strand_id
1 'polypeptide(L)'
;MNIENLSTTIDLDKVLDVTLIEPRLKHPTIFKYFDNLTAGDYFIIHNDHDPKPVYYQLLGERGNIFTFEYLSKGPEDWFIQIQKNHDSGSEERSTDTGISAKEQKKAAYFAAKGQDYSCENANKADKNADAPELKDDIILQYDQWNAGFLCDFIEQTDHSYFREQAPQLDDLGENIRLKHQQTHPELASLKMYQDQLFATLLFHLTQEKSALFEAVKQVSNGSQPTEPAGTVVLKQLYTGTTLKKQANETLAGLLAHIRNHTNEYKAPADACDSYIYYFKRLSQFDLRLSRYLHLENTVLLPKISQWL
;
A
#
# COMPACT_ATOMS: atom_id res chain seq x y z
N MET A 1 20.80 23.85 -4.62
CA MET A 1 21.39 23.95 -3.26
C MET A 1 22.81 23.42 -3.35
N ASN A 2 23.81 24.14 -2.81
CA ASN A 2 25.22 23.76 -2.91
C ASN A 2 25.53 22.50 -2.09
N ILE A 3 26.15 21.51 -2.73
CA ILE A 3 26.61 20.24 -2.12
C ILE A 3 27.65 20.48 -0.98
N GLU A 4 28.27 21.66 -0.94
CA GLU A 4 29.26 22.05 0.08
C GLU A 4 28.68 22.37 1.47
N ASN A 5 27.35 22.47 1.65
CA ASN A 5 26.73 22.71 2.96
C ASN A 5 26.15 21.44 3.63
N LEU A 6 26.16 20.28 2.96
CA LEU A 6 25.76 18.99 3.57
C LEU A 6 26.93 18.28 4.28
N SER A 7 28.17 18.66 3.97
CA SER A 7 29.40 18.05 4.48
C SER A 7 29.71 18.34 5.94
N THR A 8 28.98 19.26 6.59
CA THR A 8 29.16 19.56 8.03
C THR A 8 28.22 18.77 8.94
N THR A 9 27.24 18.05 8.39
CA THR A 9 26.20 17.35 9.16
C THR A 9 25.95 15.90 8.74
N ILE A 10 26.39 15.48 7.54
CA ILE A 10 26.21 14.10 7.05
C ILE A 10 27.58 13.43 6.93
N ASP A 11 27.77 12.35 7.68
CA ASP A 11 28.94 11.47 7.58
C ASP A 11 28.90 10.70 6.25
N LEU A 12 29.53 11.26 5.22
CA LEU A 12 29.51 10.74 3.84
C LEU A 12 30.09 9.32 3.74
N ASP A 13 31.00 8.93 4.63
CA ASP A 13 31.58 7.58 4.66
C ASP A 13 30.57 6.52 5.13
N LYS A 14 29.42 6.95 5.68
CA LYS A 14 28.33 6.11 6.14
C LYS A 14 27.07 6.20 5.28
N VAL A 15 27.12 6.88 4.14
CA VAL A 15 25.97 7.00 3.22
C VAL A 15 25.91 5.81 2.26
N LEU A 16 24.77 5.13 2.26
CA LEU A 16 24.36 4.20 1.22
C LEU A 16 23.43 4.93 0.25
N ASP A 17 23.93 5.21 -0.95
CA ASP A 17 23.12 5.78 -2.02
C ASP A 17 22.24 4.68 -2.64
N VAL A 18 20.96 4.71 -2.30
CA VAL A 18 19.96 3.74 -2.73
C VAL A 18 19.46 4.05 -4.15
N THR A 19 19.68 5.27 -4.65
CA THR A 19 19.26 5.66 -6.01
C THR A 19 20.06 4.92 -7.09
N LEU A 20 21.30 4.55 -6.79
CA LEU A 20 22.20 3.81 -7.66
C LEU A 20 21.96 2.29 -7.64
N ILE A 21 21.02 1.82 -6.81
CA ILE A 21 20.72 0.40 -6.61
C ILE A 21 19.44 0.06 -7.38
N GLU A 22 19.49 -1.02 -8.15
CA GLU A 22 18.34 -1.61 -8.84
C GLU A 22 17.12 -1.73 -7.90
N PRO A 23 15.90 -1.31 -8.31
CA PRO A 23 14.73 -1.23 -7.43
C PRO A 23 14.48 -2.49 -6.59
N ARG A 24 14.60 -3.67 -7.20
CA ARG A 24 14.41 -4.97 -6.55
C ARG A 24 15.47 -5.30 -5.47
N LEU A 25 16.64 -4.65 -5.55
CA LEU A 25 17.78 -4.86 -4.64
C LEU A 25 17.89 -3.78 -3.56
N LYS A 26 17.10 -2.70 -3.63
CA LYS A 26 17.14 -1.59 -2.65
C LYS A 26 16.93 -2.11 -1.21
N HIS A 27 15.77 -2.69 -0.92
CA HIS A 27 15.43 -3.14 0.43
C HIS A 27 16.37 -4.25 0.95
N PRO A 28 16.69 -5.32 0.17
CA PRO A 28 17.66 -6.33 0.59
C PRO A 28 19.04 -5.75 0.94
N THR A 29 19.52 -4.76 0.18
CA THR A 29 20.82 -4.14 0.44
C THR A 29 20.79 -3.34 1.74
N ILE A 30 19.75 -2.54 1.95
CA ILE A 30 19.55 -1.77 3.19
C ILE A 30 19.54 -2.72 4.41
N PHE A 31 18.88 -3.88 4.30
CA PHE A 31 18.81 -4.81 5.43
C PHE A 31 20.12 -5.50 5.69
N LYS A 32 20.86 -5.87 4.64
CA LYS A 32 22.22 -6.39 4.79
C LYS A 32 23.13 -5.38 5.49
N TYR A 33 23.01 -4.09 5.18
CA TYR A 33 23.73 -3.04 5.88
C TYR A 33 23.33 -2.99 7.35
N PHE A 34 22.03 -2.96 7.63
CA PHE A 34 21.49 -2.95 8.99
C PHE A 34 21.94 -4.16 9.84
N ASP A 35 21.90 -5.36 9.26
CA ASP A 35 22.23 -6.61 9.95
C ASP A 35 23.70 -6.69 10.37
N ASN A 36 24.58 -6.07 9.58
CA ASN A 36 26.01 -6.00 9.85
C ASN A 36 26.39 -4.87 10.83
N LEU A 37 25.45 -4.01 11.24
CA LEU A 37 25.71 -3.00 12.26
C LEU A 37 25.92 -3.64 13.64
N THR A 38 26.86 -3.08 14.40
CA THR A 38 26.91 -3.32 15.84
C THR A 38 25.93 -2.42 16.58
N ALA A 39 25.60 -2.78 17.81
CA ALA A 39 24.62 -2.05 18.63
C ALA A 39 25.15 -0.65 18.97
N GLY A 40 24.40 0.40 18.58
CA GLY A 40 24.81 1.80 18.65
C GLY A 40 25.29 2.39 17.33
N ASP A 41 25.69 1.55 16.35
CA ASP A 41 26.12 2.02 15.04
C ASP A 41 24.93 2.41 14.15
N TYR A 42 25.21 3.23 13.13
CA TYR A 42 24.24 3.70 12.15
C TYR A 42 24.84 3.77 10.74
N PHE A 43 23.95 3.83 9.75
CA PHE A 43 24.25 4.28 8.40
C PHE A 43 23.13 5.20 7.91
N ILE A 44 23.36 5.89 6.80
CA ILE A 44 22.41 6.84 6.22
C ILE A 44 22.01 6.31 4.85
N ILE A 45 20.70 6.27 4.56
CA ILE A 45 20.22 6.03 3.19
C ILE A 45 19.96 7.35 2.49
N HIS A 46 20.37 7.44 1.23
CA HIS A 46 19.93 8.48 0.30
C HIS A 46 18.97 7.87 -0.71
N ASN A 47 17.80 8.47 -0.89
CA ASN A 47 16.77 8.00 -1.81
C ASN A 47 16.10 9.18 -2.53
N ASP A 48 15.55 8.91 -3.71
CA ASP A 48 14.86 9.87 -4.59
C ASP A 48 13.37 10.07 -4.22
N HIS A 49 12.88 9.36 -3.21
CA HIS A 49 11.52 9.46 -2.67
C HIS A 49 11.49 9.09 -1.18
N ASP A 50 10.38 9.34 -0.49
CA ASP A 50 10.20 9.02 0.94
C ASP A 50 10.30 7.50 1.19
N PRO A 51 11.32 6.99 1.90
CA PRO A 51 11.56 5.55 2.08
C PRO A 51 10.72 4.94 3.22
N LYS A 52 9.54 5.49 3.53
CA LYS A 52 8.59 4.89 4.49
C LYS A 52 8.32 3.40 4.27
N PRO A 53 8.24 2.87 3.03
CA PRO A 53 8.10 1.44 2.82
C PRO A 53 9.25 0.62 3.43
N VAL A 54 10.48 1.11 3.32
CA VAL A 54 11.68 0.49 3.93
C VAL A 54 11.57 0.49 5.45
N TYR A 55 11.16 1.62 6.05
CA TYR A 55 10.96 1.70 7.50
C TYR A 55 10.05 0.60 8.00
N TYR A 56 8.89 0.44 7.38
CA TYR A 56 7.93 -0.56 7.81
C TYR A 56 8.43 -1.99 7.52
N GLN A 57 9.21 -2.20 6.46
CA GLN A 57 9.83 -3.49 6.16
C GLN A 57 11.01 -3.86 7.02
N LEU A 58 11.73 -2.89 7.56
CA LEU A 58 12.79 -3.13 8.52
C LEU A 58 12.24 -3.34 9.94
N LEU A 59 11.30 -2.47 10.36
CA LEU A 59 10.54 -2.61 11.61
C LEU A 59 9.98 -4.01 11.64
N GLY A 60 9.30 -4.32 10.56
CA GLY A 60 9.55 -5.47 9.74
C GLY A 60 9.95 -6.84 10.27
N GLU A 61 11.04 -7.22 9.64
CA GLU A 61 11.75 -8.44 9.84
C GLU A 61 12.60 -8.42 11.11
N ARG A 62 12.92 -7.23 11.64
CA ARG A 62 13.92 -7.07 12.71
C ARG A 62 13.33 -6.63 14.04
N GLY A 63 12.07 -6.21 14.05
CA GLY A 63 11.41 -5.66 15.22
C GLY A 63 11.90 -4.25 15.54
N ASN A 64 11.54 -3.80 16.73
CA ASN A 64 11.88 -2.46 17.20
C ASN A 64 13.29 -2.39 17.83
N ILE A 65 14.32 -2.67 17.03
CA ILE A 65 15.72 -2.65 17.48
C ILE A 65 16.53 -1.54 16.81
N PHE A 66 15.86 -0.53 16.26
CA PHE A 66 16.51 0.57 15.56
C PHE A 66 15.72 1.88 15.67
N THR A 67 16.40 2.99 15.37
CA THR A 67 15.79 4.30 15.14
C THR A 67 15.83 4.64 13.65
N PHE A 68 14.84 5.38 13.18
CA PHE A 68 14.68 5.78 11.77
C PHE A 68 14.43 7.29 11.71
N GLU A 69 15.50 8.06 11.55
CA GLU A 69 15.48 9.52 11.67
C GLU A 69 15.66 10.19 10.31
N TYR A 70 14.78 11.13 9.99
CA TYR A 70 14.91 11.93 8.77
C TYR A 70 15.91 13.06 8.98
N LEU A 71 17.06 12.99 8.32
CA LEU A 71 18.05 14.06 8.27
C LEU A 71 17.69 15.12 7.22
N SER A 72 17.06 14.69 6.13
CA SER A 72 16.49 15.57 5.11
C SER A 72 15.21 14.96 4.55
N LYS A 73 14.21 15.80 4.34
CA LYS A 73 12.95 15.46 3.65
C LYS A 73 12.93 16.28 2.38
N GLY A 74 13.02 15.61 1.23
CA GLY A 74 13.14 16.22 -0.08
C GLY A 74 12.02 17.20 -0.42
N PRO A 75 12.03 17.68 -1.67
CA PRO A 75 11.22 16.94 -2.65
C PRO A 75 12.02 15.95 -3.50
N GLU A 76 13.31 16.20 -3.75
CA GLU A 76 14.16 15.36 -4.63
C GLU A 76 15.13 14.46 -3.86
N ASP A 77 15.64 14.92 -2.70
CA ASP A 77 16.64 14.19 -1.92
C ASP A 77 16.14 13.86 -0.50
N TRP A 78 16.08 12.57 -0.18
CA TRP A 78 15.68 12.07 1.13
C TRP A 78 16.87 11.41 1.80
N PHE A 79 17.27 11.92 2.97
CA PHE A 79 18.35 11.36 3.77
C PHE A 79 17.80 10.87 5.11
N ILE A 80 17.96 9.58 5.38
CA ILE A 80 17.45 8.94 6.60
C ILE A 80 18.59 8.20 7.29
N GLN A 81 18.78 8.47 8.58
CA GLN A 81 19.66 7.70 9.44
C GLN A 81 18.92 6.49 10.02
N ILE A 82 19.51 5.30 9.87
CA ILE A 82 19.05 4.06 10.49
C ILE A 82 20.11 3.63 11.49
N GLN A 83 19.79 3.66 12.78
CA GLN A 83 20.71 3.29 13.87
C GLN A 83 20.22 2.05 14.59
N LYS A 84 21.10 1.08 14.87
CA LYS A 84 20.77 -0.09 15.69
C LYS A 84 20.85 0.28 17.18
N ASN A 85 19.84 -0.06 17.97
CA ASN A 85 19.78 0.27 19.39
C ASN A 85 20.85 -0.53 20.18
N HIS A 86 21.29 -0.02 21.34
CA HIS A 86 22.15 -0.77 22.26
C HIS A 86 21.42 -1.99 22.86
N ASP A 87 22.07 -3.15 22.95
CA ASP A 87 21.54 -4.32 23.65
C ASP A 87 21.47 -4.02 25.16
N SER A 88 20.27 -3.80 25.69
CA SER A 88 20.03 -3.69 27.13
C SER A 88 19.84 -5.09 27.73
N GLY A 89 20.92 -5.63 28.31
CA GLY A 89 20.86 -6.75 29.23
C GLY A 89 19.91 -6.47 30.41
N SER A 90 19.19 -7.49 30.84
CA SER A 90 18.22 -7.51 31.93
C SER A 90 18.66 -6.76 33.21
N GLU A 91 17.98 -5.67 33.56
CA GLU A 91 17.59 -5.28 34.93
C GLU A 91 16.66 -4.05 34.92
N GLU A 92 15.80 -3.96 35.94
CA GLU A 92 14.56 -3.18 35.96
C GLU A 92 14.70 -1.65 35.97
N ARG A 93 13.69 -1.03 35.33
CA ARG A 93 12.95 0.20 35.71
C ARG A 93 13.41 1.54 35.10
N SER A 94 12.72 1.94 34.02
CA SER A 94 11.73 3.03 34.06
C SER A 94 10.86 3.03 32.81
N THR A 95 9.55 2.99 33.04
CA THR A 95 8.47 3.03 32.05
C THR A 95 8.39 4.40 31.37
N ASP A 96 9.19 4.64 30.32
CA ASP A 96 8.91 5.61 29.26
C ASP A 96 9.93 5.46 28.12
N THR A 97 9.61 4.66 27.09
CA THR A 97 10.24 4.65 25.77
C THR A 97 9.33 3.80 24.88
N GLY A 98 8.21 4.41 24.54
CA GLY A 98 7.06 3.76 23.93
C GLY A 98 7.27 3.38 22.48
N ILE A 99 7.44 2.08 22.22
CA ILE A 99 7.04 1.48 20.96
C ILE A 99 6.06 0.36 21.30
N SER A 100 4.85 0.53 20.80
CA SER A 100 3.69 -0.25 21.22
C SER A 100 3.73 -1.65 20.58
N ALA A 101 3.08 -2.62 21.22
CA ALA A 101 2.89 -3.96 20.66
C ALA A 101 2.24 -3.99 19.24
N LYS A 102 1.68 -2.86 18.77
CA LYS A 102 1.20 -2.64 17.38
C LYS A 102 2.34 -2.49 16.37
N GLU A 103 3.43 -1.85 16.75
CA GLU A 103 4.57 -1.57 15.87
C GLU A 103 5.41 -2.82 15.65
N GLN A 104 5.51 -3.69 16.66
CA GLN A 104 6.11 -5.03 16.56
C GLN A 104 5.31 -6.01 15.69
N LYS A 105 4.04 -5.73 15.36
CA LYS A 105 3.19 -6.58 14.50
C LYS A 105 3.10 -6.08 13.06
N LYS A 106 3.14 -4.76 12.84
CA LYS A 106 3.30 -4.18 11.49
C LYS A 106 4.59 -4.64 10.82
N ALA A 107 5.52 -4.95 11.69
CA ALA A 107 6.81 -5.42 11.37
C ALA A 107 6.80 -6.72 10.56
N ALA A 108 6.37 -7.80 11.19
CA ALA A 108 6.42 -9.15 10.63
C ALA A 108 5.68 -9.30 9.28
N TYR A 109 4.87 -8.32 8.88
CA TYR A 109 4.16 -8.26 7.60
C TYR A 109 5.04 -8.01 6.38
N PHE A 110 5.81 -6.93 6.39
CA PHE A 110 6.59 -6.54 5.22
C PHE A 110 7.76 -7.50 4.97
N ALA A 111 8.18 -8.20 6.03
CA ALA A 111 9.16 -9.27 6.03
C ALA A 111 8.91 -10.41 5.06
N ALA A 112 7.64 -10.76 4.87
CA ALA A 112 7.29 -11.98 4.16
C ALA A 112 6.64 -11.71 2.79
N LYS A 113 6.65 -10.46 2.30
CA LYS A 113 6.07 -10.05 1.00
C LYS A 113 7.06 -9.49 -0.02
N GLY A 114 8.37 -9.49 0.26
CA GLY A 114 9.39 -9.02 -0.68
C GLY A 114 9.59 -9.93 -1.90
N GLN A 115 8.65 -9.95 -2.86
CA GLN A 115 8.90 -10.31 -4.26
C GLN A 115 8.04 -9.46 -5.22
N ASP A 116 8.73 -8.99 -6.26
CA ASP A 116 8.50 -7.88 -7.18
C ASP A 116 7.60 -8.22 -8.38
N TYR A 117 6.82 -7.24 -8.87
CA TYR A 117 6.33 -7.16 -10.26
C TYR A 117 6.17 -5.69 -10.70
N SER A 118 7.28 -4.97 -10.82
CA SER A 118 7.38 -3.78 -11.66
C SER A 118 7.68 -4.19 -13.11
N CYS A 119 6.86 -3.77 -14.08
CA CYS A 119 7.05 -4.09 -15.50
C CYS A 119 7.19 -2.83 -16.37
N GLU A 120 8.36 -2.20 -16.33
CA GLU A 120 8.88 -1.45 -17.48
C GLU A 120 9.68 -2.43 -18.36
N ASN A 121 9.04 -2.96 -19.40
CA ASN A 121 9.62 -3.42 -20.68
C ASN A 121 8.63 -4.36 -21.39
N ALA A 122 7.61 -3.78 -22.03
CA ALA A 122 6.62 -4.51 -22.84
C ALA A 122 7.16 -5.04 -24.19
N ASN A 123 8.48 -5.25 -24.35
CA ASN A 123 9.08 -5.76 -25.58
C ASN A 123 10.16 -6.80 -25.30
N LYS A 124 9.73 -7.97 -24.81
CA LYS A 124 10.17 -9.32 -25.22
C LYS A 124 9.38 -10.32 -24.40
N ALA A 125 8.43 -10.97 -25.06
CA ALA A 125 7.70 -12.09 -24.51
C ALA A 125 8.67 -13.20 -24.09
N ASP A 126 8.69 -13.53 -22.81
CA ASP A 126 9.02 -14.89 -22.41
C ASP A 126 7.70 -15.67 -22.33
N LYS A 127 7.59 -16.69 -23.16
CA LYS A 127 6.35 -17.45 -23.41
C LYS A 127 6.09 -18.54 -22.37
N ASN A 128 6.80 -18.59 -21.25
CA ASN A 128 6.60 -19.57 -20.18
C ASN A 128 6.96 -19.00 -18.80
N ALA A 129 6.27 -17.97 -18.35
CA ALA A 129 6.29 -17.58 -16.93
C ALA A 129 4.94 -17.93 -16.31
N ASP A 130 4.84 -19.12 -15.75
CA ASP A 130 3.85 -19.43 -14.73
C ASP A 130 3.89 -18.29 -13.70
N ALA A 131 2.75 -17.63 -13.49
CA ALA A 131 2.65 -16.65 -12.42
C ALA A 131 3.00 -17.38 -11.12
N PRO A 132 3.89 -16.84 -10.27
CA PRO A 132 4.17 -17.49 -9.01
C PRO A 132 2.85 -17.58 -8.27
N GLU A 133 2.45 -18.81 -7.97
CA GLU A 133 1.41 -19.07 -6.99
C GLU A 133 1.76 -18.27 -5.74
N LEU A 134 0.84 -17.40 -5.33
CA LEU A 134 0.93 -16.63 -4.09
C LEU A 134 1.05 -17.64 -2.94
N LYS A 135 2.28 -17.95 -2.52
CA LYS A 135 2.54 -18.79 -1.35
C LYS A 135 1.87 -18.20 -0.11
N ASP A 136 1.38 -19.13 0.70
CA ASP A 136 0.41 -18.97 1.78
C ASP A 136 0.67 -17.83 2.78
N ASP A 137 -0.45 -17.18 3.10
CA ASP A 137 -0.84 -16.34 4.25
C ASP A 137 0.17 -16.02 5.36
N ILE A 138 0.73 -14.81 5.28
CA ILE A 138 0.97 -14.03 6.49
C ILE A 138 -0.39 -13.57 7.00
N ILE A 139 -0.84 -14.12 8.13
CA ILE A 139 -2.07 -13.68 8.78
C ILE A 139 -1.82 -12.28 9.36
N LEU A 140 -2.26 -11.26 8.64
CA LEU A 140 -2.26 -9.90 9.11
C LEU A 140 -3.33 -9.69 10.18
N GLN A 141 -2.89 -9.38 11.40
CA GLN A 141 -3.78 -9.07 12.52
C GLN A 141 -4.25 -7.60 12.47
N TYR A 142 -4.96 -7.24 11.40
CA TYR A 142 -5.49 -5.89 11.19
C TYR A 142 -6.38 -5.41 12.36
N ASP A 143 -7.07 -6.36 13.00
CA ASP A 143 -7.89 -6.16 14.20
C ASP A 143 -7.09 -5.58 15.37
N GLN A 144 -5.78 -5.83 15.42
CA GLN A 144 -4.90 -5.34 16.47
C GLN A 144 -4.41 -3.92 16.21
N TRP A 145 -4.57 -3.37 15.01
CA TRP A 145 -4.07 -2.04 14.65
C TRP A 145 -5.01 -0.92 15.12
N ASN A 146 -4.46 0.28 15.38
CA ASN A 146 -5.31 1.46 15.60
C ASN A 146 -5.91 1.90 14.26
N ALA A 147 -7.07 2.53 14.29
CA ALA A 147 -7.81 2.86 13.06
C ALA A 147 -7.07 3.87 12.17
N GLY A 148 -6.47 4.91 12.74
CA GLY A 148 -5.71 5.92 11.98
C GLY A 148 -4.53 5.33 11.21
N PHE A 149 -3.80 4.43 11.85
CA PHE A 149 -2.71 3.69 11.22
C PHE A 149 -3.18 2.70 10.15
N LEU A 150 -4.33 2.06 10.36
CA LEU A 150 -4.94 1.20 9.34
C LEU A 150 -5.34 2.04 8.11
N CYS A 151 -5.85 3.26 8.30
CA CYS A 151 -6.09 4.20 7.20
C CYS A 151 -4.79 4.56 6.44
N ASP A 152 -3.71 4.88 7.15
CA ASP A 152 -2.41 5.17 6.51
C ASP A 152 -1.89 3.98 5.69
N PHE A 153 -2.04 2.77 6.23
CA PHE A 153 -1.67 1.55 5.54
C PHE A 153 -2.48 1.34 4.26
N ILE A 154 -3.81 1.43 4.35
CA ILE A 154 -4.73 1.28 3.23
C ILE A 154 -4.44 2.33 2.14
N GLU A 155 -4.18 3.58 2.54
CA GLU A 155 -3.87 4.68 1.63
C GLU A 155 -2.56 4.42 0.87
N GLN A 156 -1.52 3.95 1.56
CA GLN A 156 -0.21 3.75 0.96
C GLN A 156 -0.14 2.47 0.11
N THR A 157 -0.92 1.45 0.44
CA THR A 157 -0.87 0.15 -0.24
C THR A 157 -1.95 0.01 -1.31
N ASP A 158 -3.20 -0.09 -0.90
CA ASP A 158 -4.31 -0.41 -1.79
C ASP A 158 -4.76 0.80 -2.61
N HIS A 159 -4.91 1.98 -2.00
CA HIS A 159 -5.31 3.17 -2.76
C HIS A 159 -4.26 3.55 -3.81
N SER A 160 -2.97 3.51 -3.47
CA SER A 160 -1.87 3.75 -4.42
C SER A 160 -1.94 2.78 -5.60
N TYR A 161 -2.07 1.48 -5.32
CA TYR A 161 -2.22 0.46 -6.36
C TYR A 161 -3.41 0.76 -7.27
N PHE A 162 -4.60 1.01 -6.73
CA PHE A 162 -5.78 1.23 -7.57
C PHE A 162 -5.67 2.50 -8.43
N ARG A 163 -5.10 3.58 -7.89
CA ARG A 163 -4.89 4.83 -8.66
C ARG A 163 -3.95 4.64 -9.83
N GLU A 164 -2.90 3.84 -9.65
CA GLU A 164 -1.92 3.58 -10.69
C GLU A 164 -2.43 2.58 -11.73
N GLN A 165 -3.08 1.50 -11.28
CA GLN A 165 -3.42 0.36 -12.13
C GLN A 165 -4.75 0.53 -12.88
N ALA A 166 -5.72 1.26 -12.33
CA ALA A 166 -7.02 1.41 -12.98
C ALA A 166 -6.94 2.10 -14.37
N PRO A 167 -6.21 3.22 -14.56
CA PRO A 167 -6.11 3.84 -15.90
C PRO A 167 -5.45 2.93 -16.94
N GLN A 168 -4.36 2.26 -16.57
CA GLN A 168 -3.64 1.34 -17.48
C GLN A 168 -4.51 0.16 -17.90
N LEU A 169 -5.28 -0.39 -16.95
CA LEU A 169 -6.20 -1.48 -17.22
C LEU A 169 -7.41 -1.00 -18.03
N ASP A 170 -7.80 0.26 -17.87
CA ASP A 170 -8.87 0.86 -18.66
C ASP A 170 -8.52 0.97 -20.14
N ASP A 171 -7.35 1.51 -20.43
CA ASP A 171 -6.81 1.61 -21.79
C ASP A 171 -6.68 0.23 -22.44
N LEU A 172 -6.19 -0.76 -21.68
CA LEU A 172 -6.09 -2.13 -22.17
C LEU A 172 -7.48 -2.71 -22.50
N GLY A 173 -8.45 -2.53 -21.62
CA GLY A 173 -9.82 -3.00 -21.83
C GLY A 173 -10.47 -2.37 -23.06
N GLU A 174 -10.26 -1.07 -23.30
CA GLU A 174 -10.78 -0.39 -24.49
C GLU A 174 -10.16 -0.92 -25.77
N ASN A 175 -8.84 -1.15 -25.79
CA ASN A 175 -8.15 -1.72 -26.94
C ASN A 175 -8.67 -3.12 -27.28
N ILE A 176 -8.90 -3.96 -26.27
CA ILE A 176 -9.47 -5.30 -26.47
C ILE A 176 -10.89 -5.21 -27.01
N ARG A 177 -11.74 -4.37 -26.41
CA ARG A 177 -13.12 -4.14 -26.86
C ARG A 177 -13.14 -3.69 -28.32
N LEU A 178 -12.40 -2.65 -28.70
CA LEU A 178 -12.39 -2.12 -30.07
C LEU A 178 -12.00 -3.18 -31.10
N LYS A 179 -11.02 -4.02 -30.77
CA LYS A 179 -10.51 -5.07 -31.67
C LYS A 179 -11.46 -6.26 -31.79
N HIS A 180 -12.14 -6.65 -30.70
CA HIS A 180 -12.85 -7.92 -30.61
C HIS A 180 -14.38 -7.80 -30.51
N GLN A 181 -14.96 -6.61 -30.30
CA GLN A 181 -16.40 -6.42 -30.08
C GLN A 181 -17.33 -6.97 -31.18
N GLN A 182 -16.84 -7.11 -32.42
CA GLN A 182 -17.65 -7.64 -33.53
C GLN A 182 -17.89 -9.15 -33.38
N THR A 183 -16.90 -9.89 -32.85
CA THR A 183 -17.00 -11.34 -32.59
C THR A 183 -17.35 -11.65 -31.13
N HIS A 184 -17.04 -10.72 -30.22
CA HIS A 184 -17.28 -10.80 -28.78
C HIS A 184 -18.10 -9.59 -28.30
N PRO A 185 -19.41 -9.51 -28.63
CA PRO A 185 -20.25 -8.37 -28.26
C PRO A 185 -20.38 -8.16 -26.74
N GLU A 186 -20.16 -9.20 -25.94
CA GLU A 186 -20.11 -9.13 -24.48
C GLU A 186 -19.05 -8.15 -23.95
N LEU A 187 -17.99 -7.89 -24.73
CA LEU A 187 -16.94 -6.93 -24.36
C LEU A 187 -17.45 -5.50 -24.24
N ALA A 188 -18.53 -5.14 -24.95
CA ALA A 188 -19.15 -3.83 -24.82
C ALA A 188 -19.78 -3.66 -23.43
N SER A 189 -20.53 -4.67 -22.97
CA SER A 189 -21.10 -4.69 -21.62
C SER A 189 -20.02 -4.78 -20.54
N LEU A 190 -19.00 -5.61 -20.75
CA LEU A 190 -17.85 -5.70 -19.84
C LEU A 190 -17.19 -4.33 -19.63
N LYS A 191 -16.89 -3.60 -20.71
CA LYS A 191 -16.26 -2.28 -20.63
C LYS A 191 -17.15 -1.28 -19.90
N MET A 192 -18.46 -1.27 -20.17
CA MET A 192 -19.39 -0.42 -19.43
C MET A 192 -19.33 -0.65 -17.91
N TYR A 193 -19.29 -1.91 -17.46
CA TYR A 193 -19.15 -2.22 -16.03
C TYR A 193 -17.76 -1.88 -15.48
N GLN A 194 -16.70 -2.07 -16.28
CA GLN A 194 -15.35 -1.65 -15.91
C GLN A 194 -15.25 -0.14 -15.71
N ASP A 195 -15.81 0.65 -16.63
CA ASP A 195 -15.81 2.11 -16.58
C ASP A 195 -16.50 2.61 -15.31
N GLN A 196 -17.66 2.02 -15.00
CA GLN A 196 -18.39 2.31 -13.77
C GLN A 196 -17.57 1.91 -12.54
N LEU A 197 -16.95 0.72 -12.54
CA LEU A 197 -16.11 0.26 -11.43
C LEU A 197 -14.97 1.24 -11.14
N PHE A 198 -14.21 1.63 -12.17
CA PHE A 198 -13.05 2.50 -12.00
C PHE A 198 -13.45 3.93 -11.64
N ALA A 199 -14.48 4.48 -12.28
CA ALA A 199 -14.98 5.81 -11.93
C ALA A 199 -15.48 5.86 -10.48
N THR A 200 -16.30 4.88 -10.06
CA THR A 200 -16.78 4.77 -8.69
C THR A 200 -15.62 4.60 -7.71
N LEU A 201 -14.70 3.67 -7.98
CA LEU A 201 -13.55 3.42 -7.11
C LEU A 201 -12.71 4.69 -6.92
N LEU A 202 -12.20 5.28 -8.00
CA LEU A 202 -11.28 6.42 -7.93
C LEU A 202 -11.93 7.66 -7.27
N PHE A 203 -13.22 7.88 -7.50
CA PHE A 203 -13.97 8.91 -6.80
C PHE A 203 -13.97 8.67 -5.28
N HIS A 204 -14.30 7.45 -4.84
CA HIS A 204 -14.37 7.12 -3.41
C HIS A 204 -13.01 7.11 -2.72
N LEU A 205 -11.95 6.62 -3.38
CA LEU A 205 -10.58 6.71 -2.82
C LEU A 205 -10.18 8.15 -2.50
N THR A 206 -10.64 9.11 -3.31
CA THR A 206 -10.38 10.54 -3.08
C THR A 206 -11.18 11.07 -1.90
N GLN A 207 -12.48 10.77 -1.85
CA GLN A 207 -13.38 11.20 -0.77
C GLN A 207 -12.96 10.62 0.60
N GLU A 208 -12.57 9.35 0.63
CA GLU A 208 -12.07 8.67 1.82
C GLU A 208 -10.86 9.41 2.41
N LYS A 209 -9.86 9.69 1.58
CA LYS A 209 -8.65 10.38 2.00
C LYS A 209 -8.95 11.76 2.58
N SER A 210 -9.74 12.57 1.87
CA SER A 210 -9.94 13.99 2.23
C SER A 210 -10.86 14.21 3.43
N ALA A 211 -11.71 13.23 3.76
CA ALA A 211 -12.72 13.41 4.80
C ALA A 211 -12.71 12.29 5.84
N LEU A 212 -12.97 11.04 5.43
CA LEU A 212 -13.12 9.93 6.38
C LEU A 212 -11.81 9.63 7.10
N PHE A 213 -10.73 9.40 6.36
CA PHE A 213 -9.44 8.99 6.95
C PHE A 213 -8.84 10.11 7.80
N GLU A 214 -9.01 11.36 7.41
CA GLU A 214 -8.57 12.50 8.21
C GLU A 214 -9.30 12.55 9.56
N ALA A 215 -10.63 12.41 9.56
CA ALA A 215 -11.41 12.35 10.79
C ALA A 215 -11.03 11.14 11.67
N VAL A 216 -10.78 9.97 11.06
CA VAL A 216 -10.34 8.77 11.76
C VAL A 216 -8.97 8.96 12.43
N LYS A 217 -8.02 9.61 11.75
CA LYS A 217 -6.69 9.92 12.30
C LYS A 217 -6.77 10.90 13.47
N GLN A 218 -7.63 11.92 13.38
CA GLN A 218 -7.85 12.86 14.49
C GLN A 218 -8.34 12.17 15.76
N VAL A 219 -9.36 11.32 15.66
CA VAL A 219 -9.88 10.57 16.83
C VAL A 219 -8.86 9.54 17.34
N SER A 220 -8.14 8.86 16.45
CA SER A 220 -7.16 7.83 16.82
C SER A 220 -5.97 8.36 17.62
N ASN A 221 -5.58 9.62 17.41
CA ASN A 221 -4.44 10.25 18.07
C ASN A 221 -4.80 10.87 19.44
N GLY A 222 -6.00 10.62 19.97
CA GLY A 222 -6.41 11.11 21.27
C GLY A 222 -6.74 12.60 21.30
N SER A 223 -6.84 13.26 20.14
CA SER A 223 -7.39 14.61 20.04
C SER A 223 -8.86 14.56 20.45
N GLN A 224 -9.13 14.82 21.74
CA GLN A 224 -10.48 15.05 22.23
C GLN A 224 -11.00 16.30 21.54
N PRO A 225 -11.99 16.19 20.67
CA PRO A 225 -12.44 17.35 19.93
C PRO A 225 -13.11 18.34 20.91
N THR A 226 -12.50 19.51 21.12
CA THR A 226 -13.13 20.59 21.88
C THR A 226 -14.35 21.10 21.10
N GLU A 227 -15.52 21.28 21.74
CA GLU A 227 -16.68 21.93 21.10
C GLU A 227 -16.26 23.28 20.48
N PRO A 228 -16.58 23.58 19.20
CA PRO A 228 -17.46 22.88 18.24
C PRO A 228 -16.76 21.86 17.30
N ALA A 229 -15.47 21.59 17.44
CA ALA A 229 -14.75 20.65 16.56
C ALA A 229 -15.26 19.20 16.69
N GLY A 230 -15.75 18.79 17.86
CA GLY A 230 -16.26 17.42 18.08
C GLY A 230 -17.52 17.06 17.34
N THR A 231 -18.46 17.99 17.25
CA THR A 231 -19.68 17.79 16.47
C THR A 231 -19.37 17.67 14.97
N VAL A 232 -18.35 18.38 14.48
CA VAL A 232 -17.89 18.29 13.08
C VAL A 232 -17.24 16.93 12.79
N VAL A 233 -16.30 16.49 13.62
CA VAL A 233 -15.59 15.21 13.42
C VAL A 233 -16.55 14.02 13.47
N LEU A 234 -17.47 13.98 14.45
CA LEU A 234 -18.47 12.92 14.54
C LEU A 234 -19.39 12.88 13.31
N LYS A 235 -19.80 14.05 12.82
CA LYS A 235 -20.58 14.15 11.58
C LYS A 235 -19.80 13.63 10.37
N GLN A 236 -18.52 13.98 10.25
CA GLN A 236 -17.65 13.48 9.18
C GLN A 236 -17.49 11.95 9.24
N LEU A 237 -17.29 11.38 10.43
CA LEU A 237 -17.20 9.93 10.62
C LEU A 237 -18.51 9.24 10.25
N TYR A 238 -19.66 9.74 10.71
CA TYR A 238 -20.97 9.16 10.39
C TYR A 238 -21.27 9.20 8.89
N THR A 239 -21.12 10.37 8.27
CA THR A 239 -21.35 10.55 6.84
C THR A 239 -20.36 9.73 6.02
N GLY A 240 -19.07 9.79 6.35
CA GLY A 240 -18.03 9.05 5.62
C GLY A 240 -18.21 7.54 5.73
N THR A 241 -18.55 7.02 6.91
CA THR A 241 -18.83 5.59 7.11
C THR A 241 -20.04 5.13 6.29
N THR A 242 -21.10 5.94 6.25
CA THR A 242 -22.31 5.63 5.47
C THR A 242 -22.01 5.57 3.98
N LEU A 243 -21.35 6.61 3.46
CA LEU A 243 -20.95 6.67 2.05
C LEU A 243 -20.01 5.53 1.68
N LYS A 244 -19.10 5.15 2.58
CA LYS A 244 -18.16 4.07 2.36
C LYS A 244 -18.83 2.70 2.27
N LYS A 245 -19.81 2.41 3.14
CA LYS A 245 -20.59 1.15 3.06
C LYS A 245 -21.31 1.04 1.72
N GLN A 246 -21.99 2.11 1.30
CA GLN A 246 -22.69 2.16 0.01
C GLN A 246 -21.72 1.99 -1.18
N ALA A 247 -20.56 2.62 -1.13
CA ALA A 247 -19.52 2.47 -2.14
C ALA A 247 -19.04 1.01 -2.23
N ASN A 248 -18.76 0.38 -1.09
CA ASN A 248 -18.28 -1.00 -1.05
C ASN A 248 -19.31 -2.00 -1.60
N GLU A 249 -20.60 -1.81 -1.30
CA GLU A 249 -21.68 -2.61 -1.89
C GLU A 249 -21.77 -2.43 -3.41
N THR A 250 -21.68 -1.19 -3.88
CA THR A 250 -21.72 -0.86 -5.32
C THR A 250 -20.54 -1.51 -6.06
N LEU A 251 -19.33 -1.36 -5.53
CA LEU A 251 -18.11 -1.95 -6.09
C LEU A 251 -18.18 -3.49 -6.13
N ALA A 252 -18.69 -4.12 -5.07
CA ALA A 252 -18.89 -5.56 -5.04
C ALA A 252 -19.89 -6.04 -6.10
N GLY A 253 -20.99 -5.31 -6.31
CA GLY A 253 -21.96 -5.59 -7.37
C GLY A 253 -21.35 -5.47 -8.78
N LEU A 254 -20.56 -4.43 -9.03
CA LEU A 254 -19.86 -4.24 -10.30
C LEU A 254 -18.86 -5.36 -10.59
N LEU A 255 -18.09 -5.78 -9.57
CA LEU A 255 -17.20 -6.95 -9.69
C LEU A 255 -17.98 -8.23 -10.04
N ALA A 256 -19.14 -8.46 -9.42
CA ALA A 256 -19.97 -9.62 -9.75
C ALA A 256 -20.44 -9.60 -11.21
N HIS A 257 -20.83 -8.43 -11.74
CA HIS A 257 -21.15 -8.29 -13.16
C HIS A 257 -19.95 -8.57 -14.06
N ILE A 258 -18.76 -8.06 -13.72
CA ILE A 258 -17.53 -8.30 -14.48
C ILE A 258 -17.18 -9.80 -14.51
N ARG A 259 -17.19 -10.48 -13.36
CA ARG A 259 -16.95 -11.93 -13.28
C ARG A 259 -17.91 -12.72 -14.18
N ASN A 260 -19.19 -12.37 -14.17
CA ASN A 260 -20.19 -13.02 -15.02
C ASN A 260 -19.92 -12.81 -16.51
N HIS A 261 -19.60 -11.60 -16.94
CA HIS A 261 -19.33 -11.29 -18.36
C HIS A 261 -18.00 -11.87 -18.85
N THR A 262 -17.08 -12.17 -17.95
CA THR A 262 -15.79 -12.78 -18.26
C THR A 262 -15.76 -14.29 -18.03
N ASN A 263 -16.87 -14.90 -17.61
CA ASN A 263 -16.94 -16.31 -17.20
C ASN A 263 -15.83 -16.66 -16.19
N GLU A 264 -15.74 -15.89 -15.10
CA GLU A 264 -14.65 -15.98 -14.12
C GLU A 264 -13.27 -15.78 -14.75
N TYR A 265 -13.13 -14.74 -15.57
CA TYR A 265 -11.88 -14.36 -16.26
C TYR A 265 -11.31 -15.45 -17.18
N LYS A 266 -12.16 -16.34 -17.71
CA LYS A 266 -11.77 -17.37 -18.67
C LYS A 266 -11.87 -16.82 -20.09
N ALA A 267 -10.72 -16.60 -20.71
CA ALA A 267 -10.66 -16.12 -22.10
C ALA A 267 -11.27 -17.16 -23.07
N PRO A 268 -11.96 -16.72 -24.14
CA PRO A 268 -12.50 -17.61 -25.15
C PRO A 268 -11.38 -18.28 -25.97
N ALA A 269 -11.70 -19.39 -26.65
CA ALA A 269 -10.70 -20.20 -27.36
C ALA A 269 -10.00 -19.48 -28.52
N ASP A 270 -10.63 -18.46 -29.09
CA ASP A 270 -10.12 -17.60 -30.15
C ASP A 270 -9.46 -16.30 -29.62
N ALA A 271 -9.30 -16.17 -28.31
CA ALA A 271 -8.62 -15.04 -27.70
C ALA A 271 -7.14 -14.97 -28.10
N CYS A 272 -6.68 -13.77 -28.48
CA CYS A 272 -5.26 -13.50 -28.68
C CYS A 272 -4.54 -13.28 -27.35
N ASP A 273 -3.20 -13.30 -27.36
CA ASP A 273 -2.36 -13.14 -26.16
C ASP A 273 -2.70 -11.87 -25.36
N SER A 274 -2.99 -10.75 -26.02
CA SER A 274 -3.37 -9.50 -25.35
C SER A 274 -4.73 -9.59 -24.64
N TYR A 275 -5.67 -10.36 -25.20
CA TYR A 275 -6.99 -10.58 -24.58
C TYR A 275 -6.85 -11.48 -23.35
N ILE A 276 -6.07 -12.56 -23.45
CA ILE A 276 -5.72 -13.42 -22.30
C ILE A 276 -5.03 -12.60 -21.19
N TYR A 277 -4.08 -11.75 -21.58
CA TYR A 277 -3.36 -10.88 -20.65
C TYR A 277 -4.30 -9.88 -19.95
N TYR A 278 -5.23 -9.27 -20.68
CA TYR A 278 -6.25 -8.38 -20.10
C TYR A 278 -7.07 -9.09 -19.03
N PHE A 279 -7.60 -10.29 -19.31
CA PHE A 279 -8.38 -11.05 -18.33
C PHE A 279 -7.55 -11.45 -17.10
N LYS A 280 -6.27 -11.82 -17.29
CA LYS A 280 -5.35 -12.08 -16.18
C LYS A 280 -5.18 -10.84 -15.28
N ARG A 281 -4.95 -9.66 -15.88
CA ARG A 281 -4.78 -8.40 -15.13
C ARG A 281 -6.08 -7.98 -14.43
N LEU A 282 -7.22 -8.14 -15.09
CA LEU A 282 -8.53 -7.83 -14.51
C LEU A 282 -8.86 -8.76 -13.32
N SER A 283 -8.54 -10.05 -13.42
CA SER A 283 -8.67 -11.01 -12.32
C SER A 283 -7.81 -10.64 -11.10
N GLN A 284 -6.56 -10.22 -11.33
CA GLN A 284 -5.66 -9.76 -10.26
C GLN A 284 -6.18 -8.49 -9.58
N PHE A 285 -6.69 -7.55 -10.38
CA PHE A 285 -7.30 -6.33 -9.87
C PHE A 285 -8.53 -6.64 -9.00
N ASP A 286 -9.42 -7.50 -9.49
CA ASP A 286 -10.59 -7.98 -8.73
C ASP A 286 -10.18 -8.62 -7.41
N LEU A 287 -9.27 -9.61 -7.43
CA LEU A 287 -8.85 -10.30 -6.21
C LEU A 287 -8.34 -9.31 -5.16
N ARG A 288 -7.56 -8.32 -5.59
CA ARG A 288 -7.07 -7.28 -4.69
C ARG A 288 -8.18 -6.36 -4.18
N LEU A 289 -9.08 -5.91 -5.07
CA LEU A 289 -10.21 -5.08 -4.69
C LEU A 289 -11.12 -5.81 -3.70
N SER A 290 -11.44 -7.08 -3.95
CA SER A 290 -12.23 -7.92 -3.05
C SER A 290 -11.62 -8.04 -1.65
N ARG A 291 -10.29 -8.21 -1.55
CA ARG A 291 -9.57 -8.24 -0.26
C ARG A 291 -9.62 -6.89 0.45
N TYR A 292 -9.42 -5.79 -0.28
CA TYR A 292 -9.52 -4.44 0.24
C TYR A 292 -10.93 -4.13 0.79
N LEU A 293 -11.99 -4.42 0.02
CA LEU A 293 -13.37 -4.24 0.46
C LEU A 293 -13.69 -5.06 1.72
N HIS A 294 -13.18 -6.30 1.78
CA HIS A 294 -13.33 -7.16 2.95
C HIS A 294 -12.62 -6.56 4.18
N LEU A 295 -11.38 -6.12 4.06
CA LEU A 295 -10.61 -5.48 5.12
C LEU A 295 -11.37 -4.28 5.71
N GLU A 296 -11.91 -3.42 4.85
CA GLU A 296 -12.65 -2.26 5.31
C GLU A 296 -13.95 -2.64 6.02
N ASN A 297 -14.74 -3.52 5.41
CA ASN A 297 -16.03 -3.93 5.95
C ASN A 297 -15.92 -4.69 7.27
N THR A 298 -14.87 -5.49 7.44
CA THR A 298 -14.71 -6.37 8.60
C THR A 298 -13.82 -5.81 9.69
N VAL A 299 -12.96 -4.84 9.38
CA VAL A 299 -12.00 -4.29 10.35
C VAL A 299 -12.11 -2.78 10.51
N LEU A 300 -11.95 -2.01 9.42
CA LEU A 300 -11.89 -0.55 9.52
C LEU A 300 -13.23 0.04 9.97
N LEU A 301 -14.32 -0.27 9.26
CA LEU A 301 -15.64 0.30 9.54
C LEU A 301 -16.18 -0.10 10.92
N PRO A 302 -16.00 -1.36 11.39
CA PRO A 302 -16.33 -1.72 12.78
C PRO A 302 -15.54 -0.93 13.82
N LYS A 303 -14.25 -0.65 13.60
CA LYS A 303 -13.46 0.20 14.51
C LYS A 303 -14.01 1.62 14.58
N ILE A 304 -14.38 2.20 13.43
CA ILE A 304 -14.95 3.55 13.37
C ILE A 304 -16.32 3.60 14.04
N SER A 305 -17.14 2.55 13.89
CA SER A 305 -18.48 2.47 14.49
C SER A 305 -18.45 2.47 16.02
N GLN A 306 -17.31 2.19 16.66
CA GLN A 306 -17.18 2.28 18.13
C GLN A 306 -17.18 3.74 18.63
N TRP A 307 -17.02 4.72 17.74
CA TRP A 307 -17.02 6.14 18.07
C TRP A 307 -18.35 6.84 17.77
N LEU A 308 -19.31 6.14 17.15
CA LEU A 308 -20.61 6.66 16.71
C LEU A 308 -21.73 6.08 17.58
#